data_AF-A0A1I3IR17-F1
#
_entry.id   AF-A0A1I3IR17-F1
#
_cell.length_a   1.000
_cell.length_b   1.000
_cell.length_c   1.000
_cell.angle_alpha   90.00
_cell.angle_beta   90.00
_cell.angle_gamma   90.00
#
_symmetry.space_group_name_H-M   'P 1'
#
loop_
_entity.id
_entity.type
_entity.pdbx_description
1 polymer ?
#
loop_
_entity_poly.entity_id
_entity_poly.type
_entity_poly.pdbx_seq_one_letter_code
_entity_poly.pdbx_strand_id
1 'polypeptide(L)'
;MTKPSDNPADPFKKALAEATKTMADDPDLSVSYSVDPPGQSNDSVRLPQISRRMTRDEVMFARGTADAFALRHRHHDNGVNARYLPQGNMARELYDAMETARCEAVGTRAMPGTAGNIDAKINVEATRKGYGDVTDKAQIPLAVAAGYWIRQMATGRPLPKGAEHALDLWRGFIEESTGDRIASLQGVLADQTAFARMARDLIADLGYGDQLGDDPDLEDEDQEDEGQPEDEDEEPDSTGQDDQEDEADASPEQSQEQQDDPSQAQVSMDDMADQEAGEEADMPDAQSDMEPPAPQPVSDADPNYTIYSDKDDEVVGAEELAEPAELERLRAYLDQQLEPLKGAVSRLANKLQRRLQAQQNRSWEFDLEEGILDAGRLARVVANPTTPLSFKMERDTEFRDTCVTLLLDNSGSMRGRPISIAAICADVLARTLERCGVKVEILGFTTRAWKGGLAREAWLKDGRPAAPGRLNDLRHIIYKSADAPWRRVRPNLGLMMKEGLLKENIDGEALEWAHRRMVARPEARKILMVISDGAPVDDSTLSVNPANFLEKHLRDVIAMVEKRRAVELLAIGIGHDVTRYYDRAVTITDVEQLAGAMTEQLAALFDSDPRARARVMGMRRAS
;
A
#
# COMPACT_ATOMS: atom_id res chain seq x y z
N MET A 1 -19.06 -18.14 -24.51
CA MET A 1 -18.33 -17.23 -25.41
C MET A 1 -19.23 -16.03 -25.67
N THR A 2 -19.09 -14.97 -24.90
CA THR A 2 -19.77 -13.68 -25.12
C THR A 2 -19.11 -12.98 -26.31
N LYS A 3 -19.91 -12.59 -27.30
CA LYS A 3 -19.41 -11.83 -28.46
C LYS A 3 -18.75 -10.53 -27.97
N PRO A 4 -17.57 -10.13 -28.51
CA PRO A 4 -16.97 -8.84 -28.18
C PRO A 4 -17.97 -7.72 -28.46
N SER A 5 -18.08 -6.74 -27.57
CA SER A 5 -18.88 -5.56 -27.83
C SER A 5 -18.23 -4.78 -28.97
N ASP A 6 -18.95 -4.62 -30.09
CA ASP A 6 -18.50 -3.83 -31.23
C ASP A 6 -18.70 -2.34 -30.92
N ASN A 7 -17.78 -1.78 -30.12
CA ASN A 7 -17.71 -0.35 -29.89
C ASN A 7 -16.80 0.29 -30.93
N PRO A 8 -17.33 1.16 -31.81
CA PRO A 8 -16.54 1.79 -32.87
C PRO A 8 -15.38 2.65 -32.34
N ALA A 9 -15.42 3.08 -31.07
CA ALA A 9 -14.35 3.86 -30.45
C ALA A 9 -13.14 3.02 -30.03
N ASP A 10 -13.27 1.69 -29.87
CA ASP A 10 -12.20 0.85 -29.32
C ASP A 10 -10.96 0.76 -30.25
N PRO A 11 -11.10 0.60 -31.58
CA PRO A 11 -9.94 0.66 -32.49
C PRO A 11 -9.23 2.01 -32.45
N PHE A 12 -9.99 3.11 -32.34
CA PHE A 12 -9.42 4.45 -32.25
C PHE A 12 -8.67 4.66 -30.93
N LYS A 13 -9.26 4.25 -29.80
CA LYS A 13 -8.60 4.28 -28.49
C LYS A 13 -7.31 3.47 -28.51
N LYS A 14 -7.34 2.27 -29.07
CA LYS A 14 -6.13 1.46 -29.21
C LYS A 14 -5.05 2.18 -30.04
N ALA A 15 -5.41 2.72 -31.21
CA ALA A 15 -4.46 3.44 -32.06
C ALA A 15 -3.89 4.69 -31.38
N LEU A 16 -4.73 5.46 -30.68
CA LEU A 16 -4.32 6.65 -29.95
C LEU A 16 -3.37 6.29 -28.81
N ALA A 17 -3.63 5.22 -28.06
CA ALA A 17 -2.75 4.73 -27.00
C ALA A 17 -1.36 4.36 -27.55
N GLU A 18 -1.29 3.53 -28.60
CA GLU A 18 0.00 3.14 -29.18
C GLU A 18 0.77 4.34 -29.76
N ALA A 19 0.06 5.30 -30.39
CA ALA A 19 0.66 6.54 -30.85
C ALA A 19 1.22 7.38 -29.69
N THR A 20 0.49 7.49 -28.58
CA THR A 20 0.91 8.22 -27.38
C THR A 20 2.21 7.65 -26.83
N LYS A 21 2.28 6.33 -26.65
CA LYS A 21 3.49 5.62 -26.17
C LYS A 21 4.69 5.84 -27.09
N THR A 22 4.46 5.71 -28.40
CA THR A 22 5.50 5.91 -29.41
C THR A 22 6.04 7.34 -29.39
N MET A 23 5.15 8.34 -29.30
CA MET A 23 5.53 9.74 -29.20
C MET A 23 6.29 10.03 -27.91
N ALA A 24 5.87 9.44 -26.79
CA ALA A 24 6.50 9.57 -25.48
C ALA A 24 7.89 8.88 -25.39
N ASP A 25 8.25 8.05 -26.37
CA ASP A 25 9.45 7.18 -26.33
C ASP A 25 9.45 6.15 -25.20
N ASP A 26 8.26 5.72 -24.79
CA ASP A 26 8.09 4.83 -23.66
C ASP A 26 7.06 3.73 -24.00
N PRO A 27 7.51 2.49 -24.29
CA PRO A 27 6.62 1.39 -24.63
C PRO A 27 5.81 0.87 -23.42
N ASP A 28 6.31 1.10 -22.21
CA ASP A 28 5.72 0.63 -20.96
C ASP A 28 4.70 1.64 -20.38
N LEU A 29 4.70 2.87 -20.89
CA LEU A 29 3.75 3.93 -20.52
C LEU A 29 2.29 3.45 -20.58
N SER A 30 1.59 3.52 -19.45
CA SER A 30 0.20 3.05 -19.36
C SER A 30 -0.77 4.14 -19.82
N VAL A 31 -1.51 3.90 -20.91
CA VAL A 31 -2.55 4.82 -21.40
C VAL A 31 -3.94 4.31 -21.03
N SER A 32 -4.69 5.12 -20.30
CA SER A 32 -6.07 4.84 -19.87
C SER A 32 -7.05 5.90 -20.38
N TYR A 33 -8.35 5.57 -20.40
CA TYR A 33 -9.42 6.51 -20.79
C TYR A 33 -10.44 6.65 -19.66
N SER A 34 -10.66 7.87 -19.16
CA SER A 34 -11.62 8.14 -18.07
C SER A 34 -12.52 9.34 -18.37
N VAL A 35 -13.68 9.38 -17.70
CA VAL A 35 -14.58 10.55 -17.66
C VAL A 35 -14.02 11.63 -16.72
N ASP A 36 -13.16 11.24 -15.77
CA ASP A 36 -12.47 12.15 -14.86
C ASP A 36 -11.54 13.13 -15.61
N PRO A 37 -11.14 14.25 -14.97
CA PRO A 37 -10.17 15.17 -15.56
C PRO A 37 -8.92 14.43 -16.07
N PRO A 38 -8.43 14.77 -17.27
CA PRO A 38 -7.20 14.19 -17.80
C PRO A 38 -6.02 14.49 -16.87
N GLY A 39 -5.09 13.55 -16.80
CA GLY A 39 -3.93 13.67 -15.92
C GLY A 39 -2.78 12.81 -16.41
N GLN A 40 -1.58 13.17 -15.97
CA GLN A 40 -0.35 12.48 -16.30
C GLN A 40 0.46 12.25 -15.02
N SER A 41 1.08 11.08 -14.95
CA SER A 41 2.11 10.68 -13.99
C SER A 41 3.31 10.15 -14.77
N ASN A 42 4.43 9.87 -14.10
CA ASN A 42 5.62 9.33 -14.76
C ASN A 42 5.31 8.04 -15.55
N ASP A 43 4.56 7.09 -15.00
CA ASP A 43 4.36 5.80 -15.68
C ASP A 43 2.98 5.66 -16.33
N SER A 44 2.12 6.68 -16.25
CA SER A 44 0.76 6.59 -16.78
C SER A 44 0.16 7.90 -17.25
N VAL A 45 -0.62 7.81 -18.33
CA VAL A 45 -1.38 8.90 -18.95
C VAL A 45 -2.87 8.55 -18.96
N ARG A 46 -3.69 9.44 -18.41
CA ARG A 46 -5.16 9.34 -18.38
C ARG A 46 -5.74 10.31 -19.41
N LEU A 47 -6.30 9.74 -20.48
CA LEU A 47 -6.91 10.48 -21.58
C LEU A 47 -8.42 10.65 -21.40
N PRO A 48 -9.03 11.68 -22.03
CA PRO A 48 -10.48 11.86 -22.03
C PRO A 48 -11.22 10.67 -22.63
N GLN A 49 -12.32 10.26 -22.01
CA GLN A 49 -13.18 9.21 -22.53
C GLN A 49 -13.84 9.62 -23.85
N ILE A 50 -13.72 8.74 -24.85
CA ILE A 50 -14.36 8.90 -26.15
C ILE A 50 -15.64 8.07 -26.18
N SER A 51 -16.77 8.73 -26.44
CA SER A 51 -18.08 8.09 -26.53
C SER A 51 -18.21 7.25 -27.81
N ARG A 52 -19.23 6.40 -27.87
CA ARG A 52 -19.55 5.61 -29.09
C ARG A 52 -19.85 6.50 -30.31
N ARG A 53 -20.21 7.78 -30.10
CA ARG A 53 -20.53 8.71 -31.18
C ARG A 53 -19.29 9.24 -31.89
N MET A 54 -18.13 9.24 -31.22
CA MET A 54 -16.86 9.71 -31.75
C MET A 54 -17.00 11.04 -32.50
N THR A 55 -17.62 12.03 -31.86
CA THR A 55 -17.75 13.35 -32.49
C THR A 55 -16.37 13.93 -32.76
N ARG A 56 -16.27 14.79 -33.78
CA ARG A 56 -14.99 15.40 -34.17
C ARG A 56 -14.32 16.10 -32.98
N ASP A 57 -15.09 16.80 -32.17
CA ASP A 57 -14.58 17.56 -31.03
C ASP A 57 -14.06 16.63 -29.92
N GLU A 58 -14.76 15.53 -29.61
CA GLU A 58 -14.28 14.51 -28.66
C GLU A 58 -12.96 13.88 -29.13
N VAL A 59 -12.88 13.53 -30.42
CA VAL A 59 -11.69 12.92 -31.02
C VAL A 59 -10.51 13.89 -31.00
N MET A 60 -10.72 15.13 -31.42
CA MET A 60 -9.66 16.14 -31.44
C MET A 60 -9.21 16.53 -30.04
N PHE A 61 -10.14 16.62 -29.07
CA PHE A 61 -9.81 16.87 -27.67
C PHE A 61 -8.95 15.74 -27.08
N ALA A 62 -9.33 14.48 -27.32
CA ALA A 62 -8.55 13.33 -26.85
C ALA A 62 -7.16 13.26 -27.51
N ARG A 63 -7.06 13.53 -28.81
CA ARG A 63 -5.76 13.61 -29.52
C ARG A 63 -4.88 14.72 -29.00
N GLY A 64 -5.41 15.93 -28.84
CA GLY A 64 -4.66 17.06 -28.31
C GLY A 64 -4.16 16.84 -26.90
N THR A 65 -4.97 16.19 -26.07
CA THR A 65 -4.57 15.81 -24.71
C THR A 65 -3.48 14.75 -24.72
N ALA A 66 -3.60 13.74 -25.59
CA ALA A 66 -2.60 12.70 -25.74
C ALA A 66 -1.26 13.23 -26.24
N ASP A 67 -1.26 14.06 -27.28
CA ASP A 67 -0.06 14.67 -27.83
C ASP A 67 0.62 15.55 -26.78
N ALA A 68 -0.14 16.39 -26.06
CA ALA A 68 0.41 17.26 -25.01
C ALA A 68 1.13 16.46 -23.91
N PHE A 69 0.49 15.40 -23.41
CA PHE A 69 1.08 14.54 -22.37
C PHE A 69 2.27 13.73 -22.90
N ALA A 70 2.19 13.16 -24.11
CA ALA A 70 3.31 12.44 -24.70
C ALA A 70 4.54 13.35 -24.91
N LEU A 71 4.32 14.58 -25.38
CA LEU A 71 5.40 15.55 -25.57
C LEU A 71 5.99 16.02 -24.25
N ARG A 72 5.17 16.21 -23.22
CA ARG A 72 5.68 16.49 -21.86
C ARG A 72 6.51 15.31 -21.36
N HIS A 73 6.04 14.07 -21.48
CA HIS A 73 6.79 12.88 -21.07
C HIS A 73 8.16 12.80 -21.75
N ARG A 74 8.19 13.05 -23.07
CA ARG A 74 9.41 12.94 -23.88
C ARG A 74 10.43 14.03 -23.59
N HIS A 75 9.97 15.26 -23.36
CA HIS A 75 10.83 16.44 -23.36
C HIS A 75 11.06 17.05 -21.97
N HIS A 76 10.42 16.50 -20.94
CA HIS A 76 10.55 16.95 -19.55
C HIS A 76 11.46 16.00 -18.74
N ASP A 77 12.55 16.55 -18.23
CA ASP A 77 13.44 15.93 -17.27
C ASP A 77 13.01 16.28 -15.85
N ASN A 78 12.60 15.27 -15.08
CA ASN A 78 12.15 15.44 -13.71
C ASN A 78 13.26 15.88 -12.75
N GLY A 79 14.51 15.51 -13.01
CA GLY A 79 15.66 15.87 -12.17
C GLY A 79 16.00 17.35 -12.30
N VAL A 80 16.05 17.85 -13.54
CA VAL A 80 16.20 19.30 -13.79
C VAL A 80 15.02 20.06 -13.23
N ASN A 81 13.79 19.56 -13.42
CA ASN A 81 12.60 20.20 -12.86
C ASN A 81 12.66 20.33 -11.34
N ALA A 82 13.04 19.25 -10.64
CA ALA A 82 13.15 19.24 -9.18
C ALA A 82 14.20 20.23 -8.66
N ARG A 83 15.33 20.36 -9.36
CA ARG A 83 16.40 21.29 -8.99
C ARG A 83 15.97 22.76 -9.06
N TYR A 84 15.22 23.14 -10.10
CA TYR A 84 14.83 24.54 -10.34
C TYR A 84 13.44 24.93 -9.83
N LEU A 85 12.72 23.98 -9.23
CA LEU A 85 11.33 24.16 -8.82
C LEU A 85 11.18 25.30 -7.81
N PRO A 86 10.32 26.30 -8.07
CA PRO A 86 10.05 27.35 -7.09
C PRO A 86 9.41 26.84 -5.80
N GLN A 87 9.70 27.53 -4.69
CA GLN A 87 9.16 27.19 -3.38
C GLN A 87 7.72 27.69 -3.17
N GLY A 88 7.41 28.90 -3.63
CA GLY A 88 6.08 29.51 -3.48
C GLY A 88 5.06 29.03 -4.51
N ASN A 89 3.78 29.02 -4.11
CA ASN A 89 2.71 28.42 -4.90
C ASN A 89 2.48 29.13 -6.25
N MET A 90 2.48 30.46 -6.29
CA MET A 90 2.22 31.20 -7.53
C MET A 90 3.39 31.06 -8.52
N ALA A 91 4.63 31.14 -8.01
CA ALA A 91 5.83 30.92 -8.81
C ALA A 91 5.86 29.49 -9.39
N ARG A 92 5.46 28.48 -8.61
CA ARG A 92 5.37 27.09 -9.08
C ARG A 92 4.33 26.92 -10.19
N GLU A 93 3.13 27.48 -10.02
CA GLU A 93 2.09 27.43 -11.05
C GLU A 93 2.54 28.09 -12.37
N LEU A 94 3.20 29.25 -12.29
CA LEU A 94 3.79 29.93 -13.45
C LEU A 94 4.85 29.07 -14.14
N TYR A 95 5.77 28.53 -13.35
CA TYR A 95 6.86 27.68 -13.83
C TYR A 95 6.33 26.43 -14.55
N ASP A 96 5.40 25.70 -13.95
CA ASP A 96 4.80 24.50 -14.53
C ASP A 96 4.01 24.78 -15.82
N ALA A 97 3.30 25.91 -15.88
CA ALA A 97 2.56 26.32 -17.05
C ALA A 97 3.49 26.67 -18.23
N MET A 98 4.57 27.41 -17.96
CA MET A 98 5.58 27.74 -18.97
C MET A 98 6.34 26.50 -19.45
N GLU A 99 6.69 25.58 -18.53
CA GLU A 99 7.36 24.34 -18.86
C GLU A 99 6.49 23.40 -19.71
N THR A 100 5.19 23.34 -19.43
CA THR A 100 4.22 22.63 -20.30
C THR A 100 4.26 23.21 -21.71
N ALA A 101 4.20 24.54 -21.84
CA ALA A 101 4.23 25.21 -23.13
C ALA A 101 5.54 24.97 -23.89
N ARG A 102 6.69 24.92 -23.19
CA ARG A 102 7.99 24.56 -23.77
C ARG A 102 7.95 23.16 -24.36
N CYS A 103 7.52 22.16 -23.61
CA CYS A 103 7.47 20.76 -24.06
C CYS A 103 6.60 20.62 -25.31
N GLU A 104 5.42 21.23 -25.30
CA GLU A 104 4.50 21.26 -26.44
C GLU A 104 5.15 21.93 -27.68
N ALA A 105 5.87 23.04 -27.48
CA ALA A 105 6.53 23.78 -28.57
C ALA A 105 7.72 23.02 -29.17
N VAL A 106 8.56 22.41 -28.34
CA VAL A 106 9.69 21.56 -28.78
C VAL A 106 9.18 20.39 -29.60
N GLY A 107 8.17 19.69 -29.08
CA GLY A 107 7.54 18.57 -29.79
C GLY A 107 6.90 18.97 -31.11
N THR A 108 6.29 20.15 -31.17
CA THR A 108 5.69 20.70 -32.40
C THR A 108 6.72 20.92 -33.51
N ARG A 109 7.97 21.29 -33.18
CA ARG A 109 9.04 21.45 -34.19
C ARG A 109 9.36 20.14 -34.90
N ALA A 110 9.40 19.04 -34.15
CA ALA A 110 9.66 17.70 -34.68
C ALA A 110 8.42 17.09 -35.35
N MET A 111 7.23 17.35 -34.81
CA MET A 111 5.96 16.79 -35.25
C MET A 111 4.90 17.89 -35.44
N PRO A 112 4.91 18.63 -36.57
CA PRO A 112 4.04 19.79 -36.79
C PRO A 112 2.53 19.50 -36.70
N GLY A 113 2.12 18.24 -36.92
CA GLY A 113 0.72 17.81 -36.81
C GLY A 113 0.17 17.89 -35.37
N THR A 114 1.04 17.81 -34.36
CA THR A 114 0.64 17.90 -32.94
C THR A 114 0.12 19.30 -32.58
N ALA A 115 0.63 20.34 -33.25
CA ALA A 115 0.23 21.72 -33.01
C ALA A 115 -1.29 21.92 -33.16
N GLY A 116 -1.86 21.35 -34.23
CA GLY A 116 -3.31 21.46 -34.49
C GLY A 116 -4.16 20.64 -33.52
N ASN A 117 -3.63 19.54 -33.00
CA ASN A 117 -4.31 18.74 -31.97
C ASN A 117 -4.31 19.50 -30.64
N ILE A 118 -3.17 20.08 -30.26
CA ILE A 118 -3.02 20.91 -29.06
C ILE A 118 -3.87 22.19 -29.15
N ASP A 119 -3.94 22.83 -30.33
CA ASP A 119 -4.86 23.95 -30.59
C ASP A 119 -6.32 23.55 -30.28
N ALA A 120 -6.73 22.35 -30.70
CA ALA A 120 -8.07 21.83 -30.42
C ALA A 120 -8.31 21.55 -28.93
N LYS A 121 -7.31 21.02 -28.20
CA LYS A 121 -7.35 20.85 -26.74
C LYS A 121 -7.57 22.21 -26.05
N ILE A 122 -6.72 23.19 -26.35
CA ILE A 122 -6.77 24.53 -25.76
C ILE A 122 -8.12 25.19 -26.03
N ASN A 123 -8.66 25.06 -27.24
CA ASN A 123 -9.96 25.62 -27.58
C ASN A 123 -11.11 25.06 -26.72
N VAL A 124 -11.11 23.74 -26.49
CA VAL A 124 -12.12 23.08 -25.66
C VAL A 124 -11.99 23.51 -24.19
N GLU A 125 -10.76 23.58 -23.66
CA GLU A 125 -10.51 24.00 -22.28
C GLU A 125 -10.89 25.47 -22.06
N ALA A 126 -10.49 26.37 -22.94
CA ALA A 126 -10.82 27.79 -22.87
C ALA A 126 -12.34 28.02 -22.96
N THR A 127 -13.03 27.25 -23.81
CA THR A 127 -14.49 27.32 -23.94
C THR A 127 -15.19 26.82 -22.67
N ARG A 128 -14.75 25.68 -22.10
CA ARG A 128 -15.32 25.12 -20.86
C ARG A 128 -15.14 26.06 -19.66
N LYS A 129 -14.05 26.81 -19.61
CA LYS A 129 -13.77 27.81 -18.57
C LYS A 129 -14.41 29.17 -18.84
N GLY A 130 -15.10 29.34 -19.98
CA GLY A 130 -15.80 30.58 -20.32
C GLY A 130 -14.88 31.76 -20.64
N TYR A 131 -13.61 31.52 -20.96
CA TYR A 131 -12.62 32.58 -21.11
C TYR A 131 -12.96 33.58 -22.23
N GLY A 132 -13.70 33.17 -23.26
CA GLY A 132 -14.09 34.06 -24.35
C GLY A 132 -15.05 35.20 -23.95
N ASP A 133 -15.75 35.07 -22.82
CA ASP A 133 -16.75 36.04 -22.37
C ASP A 133 -16.30 36.85 -21.14
N VAL A 134 -15.08 36.58 -20.64
CA VAL A 134 -14.51 37.24 -19.46
C VAL A 134 -14.06 38.66 -19.81
N THR A 135 -14.34 39.62 -18.94
CA THR A 135 -13.93 41.02 -19.11
C THR A 135 -12.90 41.49 -18.09
N ASP A 136 -12.84 40.84 -16.92
CA ASP A 136 -11.88 41.15 -15.86
C ASP A 136 -10.72 40.15 -15.87
N LYS A 137 -9.49 40.66 -15.97
CA LYS A 137 -8.28 39.83 -15.96
C LYS A 137 -8.12 39.01 -14.68
N ALA A 138 -8.64 39.48 -13.54
CA ALA A 138 -8.56 38.77 -12.26
C ALA A 138 -9.30 37.41 -12.26
N GLN A 139 -10.21 37.19 -13.22
CA GLN A 139 -10.93 35.92 -13.37
C GLN A 139 -10.12 34.85 -14.13
N ILE A 140 -8.97 35.23 -14.69
CA ILE A 140 -8.08 34.35 -15.44
C ILE A 140 -6.79 34.19 -14.66
N PRO A 141 -6.40 32.97 -14.26
CA PRO A 141 -5.14 32.75 -13.56
C PRO A 141 -3.95 33.21 -14.40
N LEU A 142 -3.04 33.98 -13.80
CA LEU A 142 -1.85 34.52 -14.46
C LEU A 142 -0.99 33.40 -15.06
N ALA A 143 -0.84 32.27 -14.36
CA ALA A 143 -0.11 31.10 -14.84
C ALA A 143 -0.65 30.58 -16.19
N VAL A 144 -1.97 30.56 -16.37
CA VAL A 144 -2.59 30.13 -17.63
C VAL A 144 -2.26 31.11 -18.76
N ALA A 145 -2.35 32.42 -18.49
CA ALA A 145 -1.99 33.45 -19.47
C ALA A 145 -0.50 33.40 -19.85
N ALA A 146 0.39 33.21 -18.86
CA ALA A 146 1.83 33.04 -19.09
C ALA A 146 2.13 31.81 -19.96
N GLY A 147 1.47 30.67 -19.71
CA GLY A 147 1.61 29.47 -20.54
C GLY A 147 1.15 29.71 -21.99
N TYR A 148 0.02 30.39 -22.20
CA TYR A 148 -0.44 30.78 -23.54
C TYR A 148 0.52 31.73 -24.25
N TRP A 149 1.09 32.68 -23.51
CA TRP A 149 2.08 33.62 -24.04
C TRP A 149 3.35 32.90 -24.49
N ILE A 150 3.95 32.06 -23.63
CA ILE A 150 5.13 31.26 -23.98
C ILE A 150 4.83 30.40 -25.21
N ARG A 151 3.66 29.75 -25.27
CA ARG A 151 3.27 28.95 -26.43
C ARG A 151 3.22 29.77 -27.71
N GLN A 152 2.57 30.93 -27.70
CA GLN A 152 2.44 31.81 -28.85
C GLN A 152 3.82 32.27 -29.34
N MET A 153 4.69 32.69 -28.41
CA MET A 153 6.05 33.16 -28.72
C MET A 153 6.98 32.02 -29.17
N ALA A 154 6.84 30.83 -28.60
CA ALA A 154 7.65 29.67 -28.93
C ALA A 154 7.29 29.07 -30.30
N THR A 155 6.01 29.03 -30.64
CA THR A 155 5.51 28.39 -31.86
C THR A 155 5.26 29.37 -33.02
N GLY A 156 5.09 30.67 -32.74
CA GLY A 156 4.70 31.68 -33.71
C GLY A 156 3.29 31.49 -34.27
N ARG A 157 2.46 30.67 -33.61
CA ARG A 157 1.10 30.34 -34.07
C ARG A 157 0.06 31.13 -33.28
N PRO A 158 -1.04 31.56 -33.92
CA PRO A 158 -2.16 32.19 -33.21
C PRO A 158 -2.82 31.21 -32.25
N LEU A 159 -3.34 31.69 -31.13
CA LEU A 159 -4.11 30.87 -30.19
C LEU A 159 -5.57 30.74 -30.65
N PRO A 160 -6.29 29.71 -30.19
CA PRO A 160 -7.75 29.67 -30.32
C PRO A 160 -8.41 30.88 -29.67
N LYS A 161 -9.53 31.36 -30.22
CA LYS A 161 -10.17 32.64 -29.85
C LYS A 161 -10.31 32.87 -28.34
N GLY A 162 -10.80 31.88 -27.59
CA GLY A 162 -11.00 32.02 -26.14
C GLY A 162 -9.67 32.09 -25.36
N ALA A 163 -8.62 31.43 -25.84
CA ALA A 163 -7.29 31.48 -25.24
C ALA A 163 -6.53 32.77 -25.63
N GLU A 164 -6.71 33.24 -26.87
CA GLU A 164 -6.18 34.55 -27.32
C GLU A 164 -6.77 35.68 -26.49
N HIS A 165 -8.10 35.70 -26.31
CA HIS A 165 -8.77 36.69 -25.47
C HIS A 165 -8.28 36.66 -24.00
N ALA A 166 -8.09 35.44 -23.46
CA ALA A 166 -7.54 35.26 -22.12
C ALA A 166 -6.12 35.85 -21.98
N LEU A 167 -5.28 35.65 -22.99
CA LEU A 167 -3.95 36.22 -23.05
C LEU A 167 -4.00 37.74 -23.21
N ASP A 168 -4.85 38.28 -24.09
CA ASP A 168 -4.93 39.71 -24.38
C ASP A 168 -5.25 40.56 -23.14
N LEU A 169 -6.06 40.04 -22.21
CA LEU A 169 -6.36 40.71 -20.93
C LEU A 169 -5.11 40.85 -20.02
N TRP A 170 -4.15 39.95 -20.15
CA TRP A 170 -2.89 39.95 -19.38
C TRP A 170 -1.68 40.43 -20.19
N ARG A 171 -1.78 40.49 -21.52
CA ARG A 171 -0.69 40.72 -22.45
C ARG A 171 0.11 41.98 -22.11
N GLY A 172 -0.58 43.10 -21.90
CA GLY A 172 0.09 44.36 -21.56
C GLY A 172 0.92 44.27 -20.28
N PHE A 173 0.41 43.57 -19.25
CA PHE A 173 1.15 43.37 -18.01
C PHE A 173 2.36 42.44 -18.19
N ILE A 174 2.19 41.34 -18.93
CA ILE A 174 3.28 40.38 -19.17
C ILE A 174 4.40 41.03 -20.02
N GLU A 175 4.05 41.70 -21.11
CA GLU A 175 5.02 42.35 -22.01
C GLU A 175 5.74 43.52 -21.34
N GLU A 176 5.05 44.33 -20.53
CA GLU A 176 5.68 45.41 -19.76
C GLU A 176 6.65 44.88 -18.70
N SER A 177 6.30 43.78 -18.04
CA SER A 177 7.10 43.19 -16.96
C SER A 177 8.33 42.44 -17.48
N THR A 178 8.19 41.69 -18.57
CA THR A 178 9.23 40.76 -19.07
C THR A 178 10.20 41.38 -20.08
N GLY A 179 9.87 42.56 -20.63
CA GLY A 179 10.72 43.32 -21.55
C GLY A 179 11.22 42.50 -22.75
N ASP A 180 12.49 42.70 -23.13
CA ASP A 180 13.12 42.03 -24.27
C ASP A 180 13.61 40.60 -23.98
N ARG A 181 13.45 40.10 -22.74
CA ARG A 181 13.99 38.79 -22.32
C ARG A 181 13.45 37.64 -23.17
N ILE A 182 12.19 37.77 -23.61
CA ILE A 182 11.51 36.80 -24.47
C ILE A 182 12.18 36.63 -25.85
N ALA A 183 12.97 37.59 -26.32
CA ALA A 183 13.66 37.50 -27.60
C ALA A 183 14.64 36.30 -27.66
N SER A 184 15.16 35.88 -26.50
CA SER A 184 16.07 34.73 -26.38
C SER A 184 15.36 33.37 -26.29
N LEU A 185 14.02 33.34 -26.19
CA LEU A 185 13.21 32.12 -26.00
C LEU A 185 13.57 31.02 -27.00
N GLN A 186 13.65 31.37 -28.28
CA GLN A 186 13.88 30.39 -29.36
C GLN A 186 15.19 29.61 -29.20
N GLY A 187 16.20 30.22 -28.57
CA GLY A 187 17.52 29.63 -28.32
C GLY A 187 17.57 28.70 -27.11
N VAL A 188 16.64 28.84 -26.15
CA VAL A 188 16.62 28.03 -24.92
C VAL A 188 15.59 26.90 -24.92
N LEU A 189 14.61 26.89 -25.83
CA LEU A 189 13.52 25.88 -25.82
C LEU A 189 14.00 24.42 -25.77
N ALA A 190 15.10 24.11 -26.47
CA ALA A 190 15.65 22.76 -26.56
C ALA A 190 16.44 22.32 -25.31
N ASP A 191 16.86 23.26 -24.46
CA ASP A 191 17.63 23.02 -23.24
C ASP A 191 16.77 23.38 -22.03
N GLN A 192 16.34 22.35 -21.29
CA GLN A 192 15.46 22.55 -20.14
C GLN A 192 16.14 23.34 -19.00
N THR A 193 17.45 23.21 -18.82
CA THR A 193 18.17 23.95 -17.77
C THR A 193 18.22 25.43 -18.12
N ALA A 194 18.58 25.76 -19.37
CA ALA A 194 18.58 27.13 -19.85
C ALA A 194 17.18 27.76 -19.82
N PHE A 195 16.15 26.98 -20.17
CA PHE A 195 14.77 27.44 -20.05
C PHE A 195 14.32 27.61 -18.59
N ALA A 196 14.73 26.73 -17.68
CA ALA A 196 14.40 26.82 -16.25
C ALA A 196 14.93 28.12 -15.64
N ARG A 197 16.18 28.50 -15.95
CA ARG A 197 16.78 29.79 -15.56
C ARG A 197 15.98 30.97 -16.11
N MET A 198 15.67 30.96 -17.41
CA MET A 198 14.82 32.00 -18.02
C MET A 198 13.44 32.06 -17.36
N ALA A 199 12.81 30.92 -17.07
CA ALA A 199 11.49 30.87 -16.46
C ALA A 199 11.52 31.49 -15.05
N ARG A 200 12.57 31.23 -14.26
CA ARG A 200 12.79 31.85 -12.95
C ARG A 200 12.97 33.37 -13.08
N ASP A 201 13.78 33.83 -14.04
CA ASP A 201 13.92 35.27 -14.32
C ASP A 201 12.57 35.92 -14.69
N LEU A 202 11.80 35.28 -15.57
CA LEU A 202 10.49 35.79 -15.99
C LEU A 202 9.51 35.87 -14.80
N ILE A 203 9.56 34.90 -13.88
CA ILE A 203 8.74 34.92 -12.65
C ILE A 203 9.17 36.06 -11.72
N ALA A 204 10.48 36.33 -11.60
CA ALA A 204 10.98 37.46 -10.85
C ALA A 204 10.52 38.79 -11.47
N ASP A 205 10.63 38.92 -12.79
CA ASP A 205 10.20 40.09 -13.57
C ASP A 205 8.68 40.33 -13.43
N LEU A 206 7.87 39.28 -13.32
CA LEU A 206 6.42 39.34 -13.05
C LEU A 206 6.08 39.73 -11.59
N GLY A 207 7.08 39.93 -10.74
CA GLY A 207 6.91 40.39 -9.36
C GLY A 207 6.78 39.27 -8.32
N TYR A 208 7.17 38.04 -8.65
CA TYR A 208 7.10 36.86 -7.75
C TYR A 208 8.49 36.27 -7.45
N GLY A 209 9.54 37.10 -7.50
CA GLY A 209 10.91 36.66 -7.25
C GLY A 209 11.16 36.16 -5.82
N ASP A 210 10.42 36.71 -4.86
CA ASP A 210 10.42 36.29 -3.45
C ASP A 210 9.94 34.84 -3.25
N GLN A 211 9.21 34.28 -4.21
CA GLN A 211 8.67 32.93 -4.18
C GLN A 211 9.57 31.89 -4.89
N LEU A 212 10.71 32.29 -5.45
CA LEU A 212 11.60 31.40 -6.19
C LEU A 212 12.44 30.48 -5.28
N GLY A 213 12.72 30.91 -4.06
CA GLY A 213 13.70 30.27 -3.17
C GLY A 213 15.14 30.54 -3.62
N ASP A 214 16.09 29.81 -3.04
CA ASP A 214 17.51 29.94 -3.35
C ASP A 214 17.81 29.61 -4.82
N ASP A 215 18.85 30.25 -5.37
CA ASP A 215 19.29 30.01 -6.74
C ASP A 215 20.09 28.69 -6.80
N PRO A 216 19.62 27.66 -7.52
CA PRO A 216 20.29 26.36 -7.57
C PRO A 216 21.64 26.37 -8.31
N ASP A 217 22.01 27.49 -8.93
CA ASP A 217 23.26 27.66 -9.67
C ASP A 217 24.29 28.54 -8.96
N LEU A 218 23.94 29.15 -7.84
CA LEU A 218 24.93 29.78 -6.97
C LEU A 218 25.63 28.68 -6.17
N GLU A 219 26.95 28.56 -6.34
CA GLU A 219 27.78 27.78 -5.43
C GLU A 219 27.72 28.46 -4.05
N ASP A 220 27.47 27.70 -2.99
CA ASP A 220 27.49 28.19 -1.60
C ASP A 220 28.91 28.72 -1.28
N GLU A 221 29.17 30.00 -1.52
CA GLU A 221 30.40 30.68 -1.10
C GLU A 221 30.35 31.18 0.37
N ASP A 222 29.26 30.94 1.11
CA ASP A 222 29.11 31.40 2.50
C ASP A 222 28.79 30.26 3.48
N GLN A 223 29.64 29.22 3.53
CA GLN A 223 29.83 28.42 4.73
C GLN A 223 31.22 28.70 5.33
N GLU A 224 31.43 29.93 5.82
CA GLU A 224 32.46 30.22 6.83
C GLU A 224 31.89 29.90 8.23
N ASP A 225 32.21 28.69 8.68
CA ASP A 225 32.59 28.24 10.02
C ASP A 225 32.43 29.23 11.22
N GLU A 226 31.53 28.88 12.17
CA GLU A 226 31.78 29.03 13.61
C GLU A 226 31.85 27.61 14.23
N GLY A 227 33.09 27.13 14.42
CA GLY A 227 33.47 25.81 14.96
C GLY A 227 32.98 25.50 16.38
N GLN A 228 33.13 24.27 16.92
CA GLN A 228 34.27 23.33 16.92
C GLN A 228 33.82 21.96 17.50
N PRO A 229 34.66 20.90 17.54
CA PRO A 229 35.64 20.44 16.54
C PRO A 229 35.49 18.93 16.20
N GLU A 230 36.08 18.56 15.07
CA GLU A 230 36.35 17.20 14.58
C GLU A 230 37.51 16.53 15.34
N ASP A 231 37.57 15.20 15.27
CA ASP A 231 38.84 14.53 14.98
C ASP A 231 38.58 13.47 13.91
N GLU A 232 39.46 13.53 12.92
CA GLU A 232 39.52 12.86 11.63
C GLU A 232 39.78 11.34 11.78
N ASP A 233 39.41 10.55 10.78
CA ASP A 233 40.43 10.02 9.85
C ASP A 233 39.82 9.12 8.75
N GLU A 234 40.45 9.30 7.59
CA GLU A 234 40.15 8.80 6.26
C GLU A 234 40.26 7.26 6.14
N GLU A 235 39.56 6.73 5.12
CA GLU A 235 39.79 5.38 4.61
C GLU A 235 41.27 5.18 4.20
N PRO A 236 41.77 3.94 4.24
CA PRO A 236 41.93 3.30 2.93
C PRO A 236 41.64 1.79 2.90
N ASP A 237 41.25 1.37 1.70
CA ASP A 237 41.36 0.03 1.10
C ASP A 237 42.48 -0.85 1.69
N SER A 238 42.17 -2.13 1.98
CA SER A 238 43.18 -3.18 1.91
C SER A 238 42.60 -4.57 1.70
N THR A 239 42.85 -5.08 0.50
CA THR A 239 42.91 -6.49 0.13
C THR A 239 44.09 -7.21 0.79
N GLY A 240 43.89 -8.45 1.24
CA GLY A 240 44.89 -9.52 1.11
C GLY A 240 45.85 -9.74 2.29
N GLN A 241 45.50 -10.73 3.11
CA GLN A 241 46.21 -12.02 3.28
C GLN A 241 47.58 -12.10 3.99
N ASP A 242 47.61 -13.09 4.90
CA ASP A 242 48.71 -13.88 5.50
C ASP A 242 49.51 -13.39 6.73
N ASP A 243 49.24 -14.11 7.84
CA ASP A 243 50.15 -14.93 8.65
C ASP A 243 51.48 -14.34 9.17
N GLN A 244 51.65 -14.31 10.51
CA GLN A 244 52.50 -15.24 11.29
C GLN A 244 52.76 -14.75 12.73
N GLU A 245 52.60 -15.69 13.68
CA GLU A 245 53.50 -16.02 14.82
C GLU A 245 53.97 -14.91 15.79
N ASP A 246 54.29 -15.15 17.06
CA ASP A 246 53.95 -16.12 18.10
C ASP A 246 54.68 -15.59 19.37
N GLU A 247 54.18 -16.03 20.53
CA GLU A 247 54.91 -16.24 21.80
C GLU A 247 55.48 -15.13 22.71
N ALA A 248 55.19 -15.38 24.01
CA ALA A 248 55.98 -15.21 25.24
C ALA A 248 56.00 -13.81 25.91
N ASP A 249 55.91 -13.63 27.23
CA ASP A 249 56.03 -14.52 28.39
C ASP A 249 55.48 -13.82 29.67
N ALA A 250 55.36 -14.60 30.75
CA ALA A 250 55.48 -14.25 32.17
C ALA A 250 54.23 -13.92 33.03
N SER A 251 53.76 -14.96 33.73
CA SER A 251 53.12 -14.98 35.07
C SER A 251 54.13 -14.56 36.19
N PRO A 252 53.85 -14.50 37.53
CA PRO A 252 52.79 -15.13 38.39
C PRO A 252 52.18 -14.15 39.44
N GLU A 253 51.16 -14.45 40.27
CA GLU A 253 51.04 -15.36 41.44
C GLU A 253 49.53 -15.43 41.82
N GLN A 254 48.88 -16.61 41.93
CA GLN A 254 48.84 -17.60 43.03
C GLN A 254 47.89 -17.31 44.22
N SER A 255 46.85 -18.14 44.34
CA SER A 255 46.50 -18.99 45.52
C SER A 255 45.20 -19.77 45.16
N GLN A 256 45.24 -21.04 44.70
CA GLN A 256 45.28 -22.33 45.45
C GLN A 256 44.27 -22.39 46.62
N GLU A 257 43.50 -23.45 46.88
CA GLU A 257 43.41 -24.86 46.45
C GLU A 257 42.12 -25.44 47.09
N GLN A 258 41.38 -26.39 46.49
CA GLN A 258 41.36 -27.86 46.74
C GLN A 258 39.85 -28.26 46.87
N GLN A 259 39.31 -29.40 46.46
CA GLN A 259 39.86 -30.75 46.29
C GLN A 259 38.84 -31.66 45.53
N ASP A 260 39.35 -32.45 44.58
CA ASP A 260 39.06 -33.84 44.20
C ASP A 260 37.64 -34.39 43.86
N ASP A 261 37.56 -34.83 42.60
CA ASP A 261 36.76 -35.88 41.90
C ASP A 261 37.07 -37.31 42.49
N PRO A 262 36.71 -38.50 41.93
CA PRO A 262 35.68 -38.94 40.96
C PRO A 262 34.92 -40.22 41.40
N SER A 263 33.93 -40.65 40.59
CA SER A 263 33.82 -42.03 40.02
C SER A 263 32.49 -42.20 39.30
N GLN A 264 32.51 -42.45 37.98
CA GLN A 264 32.25 -43.75 37.32
C GLN A 264 30.98 -44.46 37.81
N ALA A 265 30.08 -45.06 37.03
CA ALA A 265 29.88 -45.39 35.62
C ALA A 265 28.86 -46.56 35.65
N GLN A 266 28.19 -46.80 34.52
CA GLN A 266 27.50 -48.06 34.14
C GLN A 266 26.01 -48.27 34.46
N VAL A 267 25.21 -47.95 33.43
CA VAL A 267 24.25 -48.79 32.67
C VAL A 267 23.92 -50.19 33.22
N SER A 268 22.63 -50.53 33.27
CA SER A 268 22.05 -51.71 32.58
C SER A 268 20.53 -51.74 32.60
N MET A 269 19.98 -52.22 31.46
CA MET A 269 18.58 -52.42 31.10
C MET A 269 17.91 -53.61 31.81
N ASP A 270 16.57 -53.55 31.79
CA ASP A 270 15.55 -54.60 31.60
C ASP A 270 15.55 -55.87 32.47
N ASP A 271 14.40 -56.11 33.12
CA ASP A 271 13.64 -57.36 32.92
C ASP A 271 12.20 -57.31 33.50
N MET A 272 11.24 -57.55 32.60
CA MET A 272 10.09 -58.49 32.72
C MET A 272 8.88 -58.21 33.64
N ALA A 273 7.78 -57.83 32.97
CA ALA A 273 6.50 -58.55 32.82
C ALA A 273 5.66 -59.05 34.03
N ASP A 274 4.42 -58.54 34.06
CA ASP A 274 3.12 -59.20 34.37
C ASP A 274 2.91 -59.98 35.69
N GLN A 275 2.00 -59.49 36.56
CA GLN A 275 0.69 -60.14 36.81
C GLN A 275 -0.19 -59.42 37.85
N GLU A 276 -1.49 -59.65 37.68
CA GLU A 276 -2.69 -59.07 38.28
C GLU A 276 -2.90 -59.21 39.80
N ALA A 277 -3.82 -58.34 40.27
CA ALA A 277 -4.88 -58.56 41.27
C ALA A 277 -4.63 -58.20 42.75
N GLY A 278 -5.31 -57.11 43.16
CA GLY A 278 -6.22 -57.07 44.32
C GLY A 278 -5.61 -56.89 45.71
N GLU A 279 -5.77 -55.71 46.30
CA GLU A 279 -6.65 -55.47 47.46
C GLU A 279 -6.50 -54.04 48.00
N GLU A 280 -7.58 -53.58 48.59
CA GLU A 280 -7.94 -52.23 49.01
C GLU A 280 -6.96 -51.63 50.03
N ALA A 281 -6.56 -50.38 49.81
CA ALA A 281 -6.00 -49.51 50.84
C ALA A 281 -6.65 -48.13 50.76
N ASP A 282 -7.49 -47.90 51.76
CA ASP A 282 -8.18 -46.69 52.18
C ASP A 282 -7.32 -45.41 51.97
N MET A 283 -7.79 -44.49 51.11
CA MET A 283 -7.23 -43.14 50.99
C MET A 283 -8.35 -42.12 51.22
N PRO A 284 -8.17 -41.13 52.11
CA PRO A 284 -9.26 -40.30 52.62
C PRO A 284 -9.87 -39.44 51.51
N ASP A 285 -11.20 -39.32 51.55
CA ASP A 285 -12.01 -38.37 50.77
C ASP A 285 -11.49 -36.93 50.98
N ALA A 286 -10.52 -36.52 50.18
CA ALA A 286 -10.24 -35.13 49.90
C ALA A 286 -11.12 -34.74 48.71
N GLN A 287 -12.40 -34.46 49.00
CA GLN A 287 -13.21 -33.61 48.13
C GLN A 287 -12.51 -32.25 48.07
N SER A 288 -11.59 -32.09 47.12
CA SER A 288 -11.17 -30.78 46.69
C SER A 288 -12.39 -30.14 46.05
N ASP A 289 -13.07 -29.29 46.82
CA ASP A 289 -13.90 -28.22 46.30
C ASP A 289 -13.04 -27.42 45.32
N MET A 290 -12.98 -27.87 44.07
CA MET A 290 -12.38 -27.13 42.97
C MET A 290 -13.30 -25.92 42.78
N GLU A 291 -12.93 -24.81 43.41
CA GLU A 291 -13.54 -23.52 43.12
C GLU A 291 -13.58 -23.37 41.59
N PRO A 292 -14.76 -23.06 41.01
CA PRO A 292 -14.84 -22.88 39.57
C PRO A 292 -13.81 -21.82 39.15
N PRO A 293 -13.07 -22.04 38.05
CA PRO A 293 -12.04 -21.12 37.61
C PRO A 293 -12.63 -19.71 37.51
N ALA A 294 -11.88 -18.72 37.98
CA ALA A 294 -12.29 -17.32 37.92
C ALA A 294 -12.79 -16.99 36.49
N PRO A 295 -13.91 -16.26 36.36
CA PRO A 295 -14.45 -15.91 35.05
C PRO A 295 -13.35 -15.21 34.24
N GLN A 296 -13.19 -15.65 32.99
CA GLN A 296 -12.18 -15.06 32.10
C GLN A 296 -12.44 -13.56 31.96
N PRO A 297 -11.38 -12.73 31.97
CA PRO A 297 -11.54 -11.31 31.72
C PRO A 297 -12.12 -11.09 30.33
N VAL A 298 -12.96 -10.07 30.19
CA VAL A 298 -13.62 -9.74 28.92
C VAL A 298 -12.59 -9.44 27.83
N SER A 299 -11.56 -8.68 28.19
CA SER A 299 -10.44 -8.30 27.34
C SER A 299 -9.14 -8.92 27.87
N ASP A 300 -8.36 -9.52 26.97
CA ASP A 300 -7.05 -10.08 27.32
C ASP A 300 -5.98 -8.98 27.41
N ALA A 301 -6.27 -7.80 26.87
CA ALA A 301 -5.36 -6.67 26.77
C ALA A 301 -5.58 -5.59 27.85
N ASP A 302 -6.83 -5.28 28.19
CA ASP A 302 -7.17 -4.23 29.15
C ASP A 302 -8.09 -4.75 30.26
N PRO A 303 -7.56 -4.95 31.49
CA PRO A 303 -8.35 -5.38 32.64
C PRO A 303 -9.46 -4.41 33.05
N ASN A 304 -9.37 -3.13 32.63
CA ASN A 304 -10.37 -2.11 32.95
C ASN A 304 -11.46 -2.00 31.87
N TYR A 305 -11.32 -2.72 30.76
CA TYR A 305 -12.33 -2.74 29.72
C TYR A 305 -13.52 -3.57 30.16
N THR A 306 -14.69 -2.94 30.23
CA THR A 306 -15.93 -3.57 30.65
C THR A 306 -16.95 -3.57 29.51
N ILE A 307 -17.83 -4.56 29.53
CA ILE A 307 -18.99 -4.66 28.65
C ILE A 307 -20.23 -4.80 29.50
N TYR A 308 -21.36 -4.25 29.04
CA TYR A 308 -22.61 -4.36 29.78
C TYR A 308 -23.22 -5.76 29.66
N SER A 309 -23.23 -6.30 28.44
CA SER A 309 -23.79 -7.62 28.12
C SER A 309 -23.24 -8.09 26.79
N ASP A 310 -22.84 -9.37 26.72
CA ASP A 310 -22.42 -10.09 25.52
C ASP A 310 -23.51 -11.00 24.94
N LYS A 311 -24.65 -11.11 25.63
CA LYS A 311 -25.72 -12.08 25.31
C LYS A 311 -26.24 -12.02 23.88
N ASP A 312 -26.24 -10.84 23.29
CA ASP A 312 -26.78 -10.56 21.96
C ASP A 312 -25.69 -10.37 20.91
N ASP A 313 -24.42 -10.56 21.27
CA ASP A 313 -23.30 -10.59 20.33
C ASP A 313 -23.39 -11.85 19.47
N GLU A 314 -23.09 -11.72 18.17
CA GLU A 314 -23.20 -12.84 17.25
C GLU A 314 -21.96 -12.99 16.36
N VAL A 315 -21.57 -14.26 16.15
CA VAL A 315 -20.61 -14.67 15.12
C VAL A 315 -21.39 -15.48 14.09
N VAL A 316 -21.49 -14.96 12.86
CA VAL A 316 -22.40 -15.50 11.83
C VAL A 316 -21.69 -15.71 10.49
N GLY A 317 -22.06 -16.77 9.77
CA GLY A 317 -21.64 -16.97 8.40
C GLY A 317 -22.30 -15.98 7.44
N ALA A 318 -21.61 -15.61 6.36
CA ALA A 318 -22.20 -14.72 5.35
C ALA A 318 -23.45 -15.33 4.68
N GLU A 319 -23.48 -16.65 4.52
CA GLU A 319 -24.62 -17.43 4.01
C GLU A 319 -25.86 -17.39 4.92
N GLU A 320 -25.73 -17.05 6.20
CA GLU A 320 -26.86 -16.94 7.13
C GLU A 320 -27.50 -15.54 7.09
N LEU A 321 -26.78 -14.54 6.57
CA LEU A 321 -27.24 -13.15 6.50
C LEU A 321 -27.97 -12.80 5.20
N ALA A 322 -27.88 -13.64 4.17
CA ALA A 322 -28.53 -13.43 2.88
C ALA A 322 -28.81 -14.75 2.15
N GLU A 323 -29.92 -14.79 1.43
CA GLU A 323 -30.30 -15.94 0.61
C GLU A 323 -29.28 -16.17 -0.53
N PRO A 324 -29.05 -17.43 -0.98
CA PRO A 324 -28.07 -17.72 -2.02
C PRO A 324 -28.25 -16.90 -3.31
N ALA A 325 -29.49 -16.70 -3.76
CA ALA A 325 -29.79 -15.91 -4.95
C ALA A 325 -29.48 -14.40 -4.75
N GLU A 326 -29.65 -13.89 -3.53
CA GLU A 326 -29.28 -12.52 -3.19
C GLU A 326 -27.76 -12.36 -3.20
N LEU A 327 -27.02 -13.30 -2.59
CA LEU A 327 -25.55 -13.32 -2.60
C LEU A 327 -24.99 -13.37 -4.02
N GLU A 328 -25.56 -14.19 -4.91
CA GLU A 328 -25.15 -14.24 -6.31
C GLU A 328 -25.35 -12.90 -7.03
N ARG A 329 -26.50 -12.23 -6.80
CA ARG A 329 -26.78 -10.91 -7.37
C ARG A 329 -25.80 -9.85 -6.87
N LEU A 330 -25.58 -9.79 -5.55
CA LEU A 330 -24.64 -8.86 -4.94
C LEU A 330 -23.21 -9.14 -5.41
N ARG A 331 -22.86 -10.41 -5.59
CA ARG A 331 -21.57 -10.81 -6.14
C ARG A 331 -21.39 -10.35 -7.60
N ALA A 332 -22.43 -10.46 -8.43
CA ALA A 332 -22.39 -9.97 -9.80
C ALA A 332 -22.18 -8.44 -9.85
N TYR A 333 -22.78 -7.71 -8.92
CA TYR A 333 -22.54 -6.27 -8.77
C TYR A 333 -21.08 -5.96 -8.40
N LEU A 334 -20.51 -6.69 -7.43
CA LEU A 334 -19.09 -6.56 -7.07
C LEU A 334 -18.17 -6.93 -8.25
N ASP A 335 -18.50 -7.98 -9.01
CA ASP A 335 -17.73 -8.40 -10.19
C ASP A 335 -17.69 -7.31 -11.28
N GLN A 336 -18.78 -6.56 -11.45
CA GLN A 336 -18.84 -5.44 -12.39
C GLN A 336 -17.88 -4.31 -11.98
N GLN A 337 -17.75 -4.04 -10.68
CA GLN A 337 -16.79 -3.07 -10.14
C GLN A 337 -15.34 -3.57 -10.23
N LEU A 338 -15.12 -4.90 -10.20
CA LEU A 338 -13.81 -5.53 -10.37
C LEU A 338 -13.29 -5.51 -11.82
N GLU A 339 -14.18 -5.42 -12.81
CA GLU A 339 -13.82 -5.57 -14.24
C GLU A 339 -12.65 -4.69 -14.69
N PRO A 340 -12.60 -3.37 -14.36
CA PRO A 340 -11.49 -2.49 -14.76
C PRO A 340 -10.14 -2.92 -14.15
N LEU A 341 -10.17 -3.59 -13.01
CA LEU A 341 -8.99 -3.90 -12.20
C LEU A 341 -8.44 -5.31 -12.45
N LYS A 342 -9.18 -6.18 -13.15
CA LYS A 342 -8.77 -7.56 -13.44
C LYS A 342 -7.37 -7.67 -14.07
N GLY A 343 -6.99 -6.71 -14.91
CA GLY A 343 -5.66 -6.65 -15.54
C GLY A 343 -4.53 -6.41 -14.53
N ALA A 344 -4.70 -5.42 -13.64
CA ALA A 344 -3.75 -5.11 -12.59
C ALA A 344 -3.61 -6.26 -11.58
N VAL A 345 -4.74 -6.85 -11.18
CA VAL A 345 -4.83 -8.01 -10.29
C VAL A 345 -4.09 -9.23 -10.84
N SER A 346 -4.26 -9.51 -12.14
CA SER A 346 -3.58 -10.66 -12.77
C SER A 346 -2.06 -10.46 -12.82
N ARG A 347 -1.59 -9.22 -13.03
CA ARG A 347 -0.16 -8.89 -12.97
C ARG A 347 0.39 -9.01 -11.56
N LEU A 348 -0.32 -8.51 -10.55
CA LEU A 348 0.02 -8.64 -9.13
C LEU A 348 0.15 -10.11 -8.75
N ALA A 349 -0.87 -10.91 -9.08
CA ALA A 349 -0.86 -12.34 -8.79
C ALA A 349 0.35 -13.04 -9.43
N ASN A 350 0.66 -12.74 -10.68
CA ASN A 350 1.82 -13.31 -11.37
C ASN A 350 3.17 -12.82 -10.82
N LYS A 351 3.27 -11.56 -10.34
CA LYS A 351 4.50 -11.01 -9.74
C LYS A 351 4.73 -11.63 -8.35
N LEU A 352 3.67 -11.73 -7.54
CA LEU A 352 3.71 -12.34 -6.22
C LEU A 352 4.00 -13.84 -6.33
N GLN A 353 3.30 -14.54 -7.22
CA GLN A 353 3.57 -15.96 -7.52
C GLN A 353 5.02 -16.18 -7.95
N ARG A 354 5.58 -15.36 -8.86
CA ARG A 354 6.97 -15.49 -9.28
C ARG A 354 7.97 -15.25 -8.14
N ARG A 355 7.72 -14.25 -7.28
CA ARG A 355 8.59 -14.02 -6.11
C ARG A 355 8.51 -15.15 -5.09
N LEU A 356 7.31 -15.63 -4.78
CA LEU A 356 7.13 -16.76 -3.86
C LEU A 356 7.74 -18.05 -4.43
N GLN A 357 7.61 -18.29 -5.73
CA GLN A 357 8.27 -19.41 -6.41
C GLN A 357 9.79 -19.26 -6.44
N ALA A 358 10.33 -18.05 -6.59
CA ALA A 358 11.78 -17.80 -6.54
C ALA A 358 12.36 -18.08 -5.15
N GLN A 359 11.61 -17.79 -4.07
CA GLN A 359 11.97 -18.18 -2.71
C GLN A 359 11.82 -19.69 -2.44
N GLN A 360 11.01 -20.39 -3.24
CA GLN A 360 10.94 -21.86 -3.25
C GLN A 360 12.11 -22.51 -4.03
N ASN A 361 13.13 -21.76 -4.44
CA ASN A 361 14.32 -22.37 -5.04
C ASN A 361 14.91 -23.38 -4.07
N ARG A 362 14.76 -24.65 -4.46
CA ARG A 362 15.14 -25.86 -3.73
C ARG A 362 16.59 -25.73 -3.29
N SER A 363 16.81 -25.62 -1.98
CA SER A 363 18.14 -25.75 -1.42
C SER A 363 18.42 -27.23 -1.20
N TRP A 364 19.58 -27.65 -1.66
CA TRP A 364 20.09 -29.01 -1.43
C TRP A 364 21.08 -28.93 -0.28
N GLU A 365 20.87 -29.73 0.74
CA GLU A 365 21.90 -29.99 1.74
C GLU A 365 22.82 -31.08 1.20
N PHE A 366 24.12 -30.80 1.20
CA PHE A 366 25.17 -31.72 0.74
C PHE A 366 25.96 -32.24 1.93
N ASP A 367 26.77 -33.28 1.70
CA ASP A 367 27.60 -33.87 2.75
C ASP A 367 26.78 -34.46 3.91
N LEU A 368 25.68 -35.13 3.60
CA LEU A 368 24.88 -35.87 4.58
C LEU A 368 25.33 -37.34 4.64
N GLU A 369 25.14 -37.97 5.79
CA GLU A 369 25.39 -39.42 6.00
C GLU A 369 24.26 -40.29 5.43
N GLU A 370 23.08 -39.71 5.19
CA GLU A 370 21.90 -40.37 4.63
C GLU A 370 21.17 -39.46 3.62
N GLY A 371 20.42 -40.06 2.69
CA GLY A 371 19.64 -39.32 1.68
C GLY A 371 19.82 -39.84 0.25
N ILE A 372 19.70 -38.96 -0.73
CA ILE A 372 19.90 -39.27 -2.15
C ILE A 372 21.40 -39.17 -2.45
N LEU A 373 21.99 -40.17 -3.11
CA LEU A 373 23.42 -40.16 -3.43
C LEU A 373 23.78 -38.98 -4.36
N ASP A 374 24.79 -38.18 -4.01
CA ASP A 374 25.28 -37.12 -4.88
C ASP A 374 26.18 -37.68 -5.98
N ALA A 375 25.63 -37.81 -7.19
CA ALA A 375 26.34 -38.33 -8.36
C ALA A 375 27.64 -37.57 -8.69
N GLY A 376 27.73 -36.27 -8.34
CA GLY A 376 28.95 -35.47 -8.55
C GLY A 376 30.11 -35.85 -7.61
N ARG A 377 29.81 -36.48 -6.48
CA ARG A 377 30.78 -36.90 -5.45
C ARG A 377 31.03 -38.40 -5.43
N LEU A 378 30.49 -39.14 -6.41
CA LEU A 378 30.65 -40.59 -6.53
C LEU A 378 32.12 -41.03 -6.57
N ALA A 379 32.98 -40.23 -7.20
CA ALA A 379 34.41 -40.51 -7.27
C ALA A 379 35.07 -40.57 -5.87
N ARG A 380 34.57 -39.81 -4.89
CA ARG A 380 35.07 -39.78 -3.51
C ARG A 380 34.69 -41.05 -2.74
N VAL A 381 33.50 -41.60 -3.00
CA VAL A 381 33.06 -42.89 -2.45
C VAL A 381 33.97 -44.02 -2.91
N VAL A 382 34.40 -43.99 -4.18
CA VAL A 382 35.31 -44.99 -4.75
C VAL A 382 36.74 -44.82 -4.22
N ALA A 383 37.22 -43.58 -4.08
CA ALA A 383 38.59 -43.28 -3.67
C ALA A 383 38.84 -43.40 -2.16
N ASN A 384 37.86 -43.07 -1.32
CA ASN A 384 37.94 -43.16 0.15
C ASN A 384 36.62 -43.67 0.75
N PRO A 385 36.46 -45.01 0.86
CA PRO A 385 35.24 -45.65 1.35
C PRO A 385 34.88 -45.32 2.81
N THR A 386 35.82 -44.76 3.59
CA THR A 386 35.65 -44.44 5.01
C THR A 386 35.05 -43.06 5.26
N THR A 387 34.75 -42.27 4.22
CA THR A 387 34.17 -40.92 4.35
C THR A 387 32.65 -40.95 4.09
N PRO A 388 31.78 -40.80 5.11
CA PRO A 388 30.35 -41.09 5.01
C PRO A 388 29.50 -40.00 4.33
N LEU A 389 30.03 -38.79 4.13
CA LEU A 389 29.25 -37.62 3.73
C LEU A 389 29.07 -37.51 2.19
N SER A 390 28.37 -38.45 1.54
CA SER A 390 28.19 -38.43 0.07
C SER A 390 26.73 -38.34 -0.37
N PHE A 391 25.82 -38.12 0.58
CA PHE A 391 24.40 -37.96 0.31
C PHE A 391 24.02 -36.49 0.27
N LYS A 392 22.95 -36.21 -0.45
CA LYS A 392 22.26 -34.93 -0.51
C LYS A 392 20.78 -35.14 -0.23
N MET A 393 20.14 -34.14 0.35
CA MET A 393 18.72 -34.18 0.66
C MET A 393 18.09 -32.86 0.26
N GLU A 394 16.88 -32.92 -0.28
CA GLU A 394 16.11 -31.72 -0.64
C GLU A 394 15.59 -31.12 0.66
N ARG A 395 15.95 -29.86 0.94
CA ARG A 395 15.47 -29.17 2.14
C ARG A 395 14.02 -28.72 1.89
N ASP A 396 13.09 -29.24 2.70
CA ASP A 396 11.70 -28.80 2.67
C ASP A 396 11.62 -27.32 3.06
N THR A 397 11.02 -26.50 2.19
CA THR A 397 10.87 -25.06 2.45
C THR A 397 9.63 -24.86 3.32
N GLU A 398 9.80 -24.27 4.51
CA GLU A 398 8.76 -23.98 5.52
C GLU A 398 7.61 -23.09 5.03
N PHE A 399 7.68 -22.58 3.80
CA PHE A 399 6.75 -21.60 3.24
C PHE A 399 5.28 -22.08 3.18
N ARG A 400 5.03 -23.40 3.28
CA ARG A 400 3.67 -23.96 3.18
C ARG A 400 2.83 -23.83 4.46
N ASP A 401 3.43 -23.47 5.60
CA ASP A 401 2.71 -23.43 6.87
C ASP A 401 2.38 -21.99 7.33
N THR A 402 1.77 -21.22 6.43
CA THR A 402 1.32 -19.85 6.70
C THR A 402 -0.19 -19.71 6.57
N CYS A 403 -0.82 -19.08 7.57
CA CYS A 403 -2.21 -18.64 7.53
C CYS A 403 -2.29 -17.11 7.56
N VAL A 404 -3.08 -16.54 6.64
CA VAL A 404 -3.36 -15.10 6.57
C VAL A 404 -4.84 -14.86 6.88
N THR A 405 -5.15 -14.06 7.88
CA THR A 405 -6.52 -13.63 8.19
C THR A 405 -6.70 -12.17 7.82
N LEU A 406 -7.71 -11.88 6.99
CA LEU A 406 -8.12 -10.53 6.63
C LEU A 406 -9.30 -10.13 7.52
N LEU A 407 -9.15 -9.08 8.32
CA LEU A 407 -10.21 -8.52 9.17
C LEU A 407 -10.71 -7.22 8.55
N LEU A 408 -11.96 -7.21 8.10
CA LEU A 408 -12.54 -6.13 7.31
C LEU A 408 -13.53 -5.32 8.12
N ASP A 409 -13.36 -4.00 8.12
CA ASP A 409 -14.31 -3.10 8.73
C ASP A 409 -15.57 -2.98 7.87
N ASN A 410 -16.71 -3.30 8.48
CA ASN A 410 -18.03 -3.14 7.90
C ASN A 410 -18.80 -1.97 8.55
N SER A 411 -18.09 -0.92 8.96
CA SER A 411 -18.66 0.33 9.48
C SER A 411 -19.41 1.15 8.42
N GLY A 412 -20.23 2.09 8.89
CA GLY A 412 -21.03 2.97 8.06
C GLY A 412 -20.19 4.02 7.33
N SER A 413 -19.01 4.38 7.86
CA SER A 413 -18.03 5.22 7.17
C SER A 413 -17.48 4.53 5.91
N MET A 414 -17.41 3.19 5.93
CA MET A 414 -16.98 2.41 4.78
C MET A 414 -17.99 2.42 3.61
N ARG A 415 -19.18 3.01 3.76
CA ARG A 415 -20.25 2.94 2.75
C ARG A 415 -19.82 3.52 1.40
N GLY A 416 -20.22 2.83 0.33
CA GLY A 416 -19.97 3.27 -1.05
C GLY A 416 -18.61 2.79 -1.55
N ARG A 417 -17.72 3.71 -1.94
CA ARG A 417 -16.43 3.37 -2.53
C ARG A 417 -15.49 2.60 -1.56
N PRO A 418 -15.35 2.94 -0.26
CA PRO A 418 -14.39 2.27 0.61
C PRO A 418 -14.66 0.77 0.80
N ILE A 419 -15.91 0.37 1.05
CA ILE A 419 -16.28 -1.04 1.20
C ILE A 419 -16.09 -1.83 -0.10
N SER A 420 -16.35 -1.21 -1.26
CA SER A 420 -16.03 -1.80 -2.55
C SER A 420 -14.53 -2.05 -2.68
N ILE A 421 -13.69 -1.10 -2.28
CA ILE A 421 -12.23 -1.25 -2.29
C ILE A 421 -11.80 -2.38 -1.35
N ALA A 422 -12.35 -2.45 -0.13
CA ALA A 422 -12.06 -3.51 0.83
C ALA A 422 -12.43 -4.90 0.28
N ALA A 423 -13.62 -5.03 -0.31
CA ALA A 423 -14.09 -6.27 -0.92
C ALA A 423 -13.19 -6.70 -2.09
N ILE A 424 -12.80 -5.75 -2.95
CA ILE A 424 -11.88 -5.98 -4.06
C ILE A 424 -10.51 -6.42 -3.55
N CYS A 425 -9.98 -5.73 -2.55
CA CYS A 425 -8.71 -6.05 -1.89
C CYS A 425 -8.70 -7.47 -1.35
N ALA A 426 -9.73 -7.83 -0.57
CA ALA A 426 -9.86 -9.16 0.01
C ALA A 426 -9.99 -10.26 -1.06
N ASP A 427 -10.72 -10.01 -2.14
CA ASP A 427 -10.84 -10.93 -3.29
C ASP A 427 -9.49 -11.20 -3.95
N VAL A 428 -8.77 -10.12 -4.26
CA VAL A 428 -7.47 -10.17 -4.93
C VAL A 428 -6.44 -10.89 -4.07
N LEU A 429 -6.38 -10.56 -2.78
CA LEU A 429 -5.47 -11.18 -1.82
C LEU A 429 -5.73 -12.67 -1.68
N ALA A 430 -6.96 -13.04 -1.35
CA ALA A 430 -7.30 -14.43 -1.09
C ALA A 430 -7.05 -15.30 -2.31
N ARG A 431 -7.44 -14.85 -3.51
CA ARG A 431 -7.17 -15.58 -4.75
C ARG A 431 -5.68 -15.72 -5.06
N THR A 432 -4.88 -14.70 -4.73
CA THR A 432 -3.44 -14.71 -5.02
C THR A 432 -2.69 -15.60 -4.05
N LEU A 433 -2.98 -15.49 -2.76
CA LEU A 433 -2.34 -16.25 -1.69
C LEU A 433 -2.70 -17.74 -1.75
N GLU A 434 -3.97 -18.09 -2.01
CA GLU A 434 -4.37 -19.49 -2.16
C GLU A 434 -3.70 -20.16 -3.37
N ARG A 435 -3.48 -19.42 -4.47
CA ARG A 435 -2.70 -19.94 -5.62
C ARG A 435 -1.26 -20.26 -5.26
N CYS A 436 -0.73 -19.61 -4.22
CA CYS A 436 0.61 -19.82 -3.72
C CYS A 436 0.67 -20.85 -2.57
N GLY A 437 -0.45 -21.49 -2.24
CA GLY A 437 -0.54 -22.52 -1.19
C GLY A 437 -0.71 -21.97 0.23
N VAL A 438 -0.95 -20.67 0.39
CA VAL A 438 -1.18 -20.03 1.69
C VAL A 438 -2.68 -20.10 2.04
N LYS A 439 -3.01 -20.48 3.27
CA LYS A 439 -4.41 -20.50 3.73
C LYS A 439 -4.86 -19.09 4.04
N VAL A 440 -6.10 -18.76 3.66
CA VAL A 440 -6.65 -17.41 3.84
C VAL A 440 -8.01 -17.44 4.52
N GLU A 441 -8.16 -16.70 5.60
CA GLU A 441 -9.45 -16.43 6.26
C GLU A 441 -9.89 -15.00 5.96
N ILE A 442 -11.20 -14.78 5.76
CA ILE A 442 -11.79 -13.46 5.59
C ILE A 442 -12.90 -13.28 6.61
N LEU A 443 -12.68 -12.31 7.50
CA LEU A 443 -13.55 -11.92 8.59
C LEU A 443 -14.04 -10.49 8.37
N GLY A 444 -15.24 -10.19 8.84
CA GLY A 444 -15.80 -8.85 8.90
C GLY A 444 -16.29 -8.52 10.30
N PHE A 445 -16.35 -7.24 10.63
CA PHE A 445 -16.90 -6.81 11.91
C PHE A 445 -17.75 -5.55 11.76
N THR A 446 -18.87 -5.52 12.48
CA THR A 446 -19.75 -4.37 12.64
C THR A 446 -20.59 -4.59 13.89
N THR A 447 -21.61 -3.76 14.10
CA THR A 447 -22.60 -3.88 15.19
C THR A 447 -23.95 -4.35 14.65
N ARG A 448 -24.77 -4.94 15.51
CA ARG A 448 -26.12 -5.40 15.12
C ARG A 448 -27.07 -4.23 14.88
N ALA A 449 -26.96 -3.18 15.67
CA ALA A 449 -27.83 -2.01 15.64
C ALA A 449 -27.04 -0.69 15.54
N TRP A 450 -27.72 0.36 15.12
CA TRP A 450 -27.21 1.73 15.19
C TRP A 450 -27.60 2.36 16.52
N LYS A 451 -26.68 3.11 17.12
CA LYS A 451 -26.90 3.84 18.37
C LYS A 451 -27.33 2.91 19.50
N GLY A 452 -26.60 1.80 19.63
CA GLY A 452 -26.80 0.81 20.67
C GLY A 452 -27.84 -0.23 20.30
N GLY A 453 -27.68 -1.41 20.88
CA GLY A 453 -28.53 -2.57 20.64
C GLY A 453 -29.35 -2.97 21.86
N LEU A 454 -29.60 -4.26 21.99
CA LEU A 454 -30.32 -4.84 23.12
C LEU A 454 -29.57 -4.64 24.44
N ALA A 455 -28.22 -4.61 24.41
CA ALA A 455 -27.41 -4.22 25.56
C ALA A 455 -27.77 -2.82 26.09
N ARG A 456 -27.96 -1.83 25.21
CA ARG A 456 -28.39 -0.47 25.60
C ARG A 456 -29.81 -0.47 26.18
N GLU A 457 -30.73 -1.20 25.56
CA GLU A 457 -32.11 -1.28 26.06
C GLU A 457 -32.19 -1.91 27.45
N ALA A 458 -31.43 -2.99 27.67
CA ALA A 458 -31.30 -3.63 28.97
C ALA A 458 -30.69 -2.67 30.01
N TRP A 459 -29.61 -1.96 29.66
CA TRP A 459 -29.00 -0.95 30.53
C TRP A 459 -29.96 0.18 30.93
N LEU A 460 -30.78 0.65 29.98
CA LEU A 460 -31.81 1.65 30.25
C LEU A 460 -32.89 1.11 31.20
N LYS A 461 -33.28 -0.16 31.03
CA LYS A 461 -34.29 -0.84 31.85
C LYS A 461 -33.79 -1.08 33.29
N ASP A 462 -32.50 -1.34 33.45
CA ASP A 462 -31.86 -1.61 34.74
C ASP A 462 -31.48 -0.33 35.51
N GLY A 463 -31.99 0.82 35.06
CA GLY A 463 -31.86 2.09 35.79
C GLY A 463 -30.57 2.85 35.53
N ARG A 464 -29.88 2.58 34.42
CA ARG A 464 -28.67 3.27 33.98
C ARG A 464 -27.52 3.22 35.00
N PRO A 465 -27.05 2.01 35.39
CA PRO A 465 -25.87 1.89 36.24
C PRO A 465 -24.67 2.64 35.63
N ALA A 466 -23.85 3.25 36.49
CA ALA A 466 -22.68 4.03 36.08
C ALA A 466 -21.58 3.13 35.50
N ALA A 467 -20.78 3.68 34.58
CA ALA A 467 -19.68 2.98 33.90
C ALA A 467 -20.08 1.61 33.30
N PRO A 468 -21.11 1.57 32.42
CA PRO A 468 -21.61 0.31 31.89
C PRO A 468 -20.68 -0.37 30.88
N GLY A 469 -19.61 0.31 30.44
CA GLY A 469 -18.75 -0.21 29.38
C GLY A 469 -19.45 -0.20 28.02
N ARG A 470 -19.16 -1.18 27.16
CA ARG A 470 -19.83 -1.31 25.84
C ARG A 470 -21.34 -1.50 25.98
N LEU A 471 -22.10 -0.80 25.12
CA LEU A 471 -23.57 -0.81 25.06
C LEU A 471 -24.18 -1.24 23.72
N ASN A 472 -23.39 -1.66 22.74
CA ASN A 472 -23.89 -2.13 21.45
C ASN A 472 -23.53 -3.58 21.22
N ASP A 473 -24.42 -4.33 20.58
CA ASP A 473 -24.23 -5.75 20.33
C ASP A 473 -23.34 -5.94 19.10
N LEU A 474 -22.36 -6.82 19.19
CA LEU A 474 -21.40 -7.10 18.12
C LEU A 474 -21.99 -8.01 17.05
N ARG A 475 -21.55 -7.79 15.82
CA ARG A 475 -21.75 -8.70 14.69
C ARG A 475 -20.42 -8.98 14.02
N HIS A 476 -19.91 -10.17 14.27
CA HIS A 476 -18.73 -10.71 13.61
C HIS A 476 -19.16 -11.63 12.46
N ILE A 477 -18.62 -11.39 11.28
CA ILE A 477 -19.04 -12.06 10.04
C ILE A 477 -17.90 -12.92 9.54
N ILE A 478 -18.17 -14.20 9.24
CA ILE A 478 -17.22 -15.09 8.57
C ILE A 478 -17.61 -15.14 7.09
N TYR A 479 -16.87 -14.40 6.25
CA TYR A 479 -17.04 -14.48 4.79
C TYR A 479 -16.41 -15.75 4.23
N LYS A 480 -15.26 -16.15 4.79
CA LYS A 480 -14.50 -17.32 4.41
C LYS A 480 -13.67 -17.83 5.59
N SER A 481 -13.87 -19.08 5.98
CA SER A 481 -12.95 -19.77 6.90
C SER A 481 -11.62 -20.13 6.22
N ALA A 482 -10.53 -20.22 6.99
CA ALA A 482 -9.18 -20.53 6.49
C ALA A 482 -9.13 -21.77 5.59
N ASP A 483 -9.82 -22.86 5.97
CA ASP A 483 -9.81 -24.14 5.24
C ASP A 483 -10.91 -24.24 4.16
N ALA A 484 -11.78 -23.23 4.03
CA ALA A 484 -12.85 -23.24 3.02
C ALA A 484 -12.27 -22.85 1.65
N PRO A 485 -12.44 -23.67 0.58
CA PRO A 485 -11.92 -23.32 -0.75
C PRO A 485 -12.59 -22.08 -1.32
N TRP A 486 -11.81 -21.16 -1.92
CA TRP A 486 -12.33 -19.92 -2.52
C TRP A 486 -13.56 -20.10 -3.41
N ARG A 487 -13.54 -21.13 -4.26
CA ARG A 487 -14.61 -21.37 -5.23
C ARG A 487 -15.99 -21.54 -4.57
N ARG A 488 -16.03 -22.09 -3.35
CA ARG A 488 -17.28 -22.35 -2.62
C ARG A 488 -17.83 -21.08 -1.97
N VAL A 489 -16.95 -20.25 -1.43
CA VAL A 489 -17.31 -19.05 -0.66
C VAL A 489 -17.33 -17.77 -1.50
N ARG A 490 -17.01 -17.86 -2.80
CA ARG A 490 -16.97 -16.69 -3.70
C ARG A 490 -18.23 -15.80 -3.63
N PRO A 491 -19.48 -16.33 -3.57
CA PRO A 491 -20.66 -15.50 -3.45
C PRO A 491 -20.73 -14.68 -2.14
N ASN A 492 -20.15 -15.21 -1.05
CA ASN A 492 -20.24 -14.63 0.29
C ASN A 492 -19.70 -13.20 0.35
N LEU A 493 -18.66 -12.87 -0.42
CA LEU A 493 -18.10 -11.52 -0.47
C LEU A 493 -19.07 -10.47 -1.03
N GLY A 494 -20.05 -10.91 -1.84
CA GLY A 494 -21.12 -10.03 -2.31
C GLY A 494 -21.89 -9.42 -1.15
N LEU A 495 -21.99 -10.10 0.00
CA LEU A 495 -22.71 -9.61 1.17
C LEU A 495 -22.23 -8.23 1.65
N MET A 496 -20.95 -7.86 1.44
CA MET A 496 -20.45 -6.51 1.76
C MET A 496 -21.20 -5.39 1.04
N MET A 497 -21.83 -5.70 -0.09
CA MET A 497 -22.63 -4.76 -0.89
C MET A 497 -24.10 -4.72 -0.44
N LYS A 498 -24.49 -5.50 0.57
CA LYS A 498 -25.87 -5.56 1.07
C LYS A 498 -26.23 -4.27 1.80
N GLU A 499 -27.35 -3.68 1.42
CA GLU A 499 -27.90 -2.51 2.13
C GLU A 499 -28.26 -2.86 3.58
N GLY A 500 -27.96 -1.95 4.51
CA GLY A 500 -28.25 -2.12 5.93
C GLY A 500 -27.30 -3.04 6.70
N LEU A 501 -26.29 -3.62 6.04
CA LEU A 501 -25.23 -4.37 6.73
C LEU A 501 -24.36 -3.44 7.57
N LEU A 502 -23.93 -2.33 6.97
CA LEU A 502 -22.91 -1.44 7.52
C LEU A 502 -23.44 -0.53 8.64
N LYS A 503 -22.87 -0.64 9.85
CA LYS A 503 -23.28 0.10 11.07
C LYS A 503 -22.11 0.73 11.84
N GLU A 504 -22.08 0.66 13.16
CA GLU A 504 -20.98 1.16 14.00
C GLU A 504 -19.87 0.10 14.13
N ASN A 505 -18.70 0.51 14.63
CA ASN A 505 -17.50 -0.32 14.74
C ASN A 505 -16.88 -0.30 16.15
N ILE A 506 -16.45 -1.49 16.59
CA ILE A 506 -15.77 -1.71 17.87
C ILE A 506 -14.53 -2.57 17.60
N ASP A 507 -13.51 -1.90 17.05
CA ASP A 507 -12.32 -2.51 16.46
C ASP A 507 -11.50 -3.34 17.45
N GLY A 508 -11.39 -2.89 18.71
CA GLY A 508 -10.61 -3.58 19.74
C GLY A 508 -11.11 -5.01 19.98
N GLU A 509 -12.43 -5.18 20.17
CA GLU A 509 -13.03 -6.51 20.36
C GLU A 509 -12.98 -7.35 19.08
N ALA A 510 -13.14 -6.74 17.90
CA ALA A 510 -13.00 -7.43 16.63
C ALA A 510 -11.56 -7.95 16.41
N LEU A 511 -10.56 -7.16 16.79
CA LEU A 511 -9.15 -7.51 16.69
C LEU A 511 -8.77 -8.63 17.66
N GLU A 512 -9.24 -8.58 18.91
CA GLU A 512 -9.07 -9.70 19.86
C GLU A 512 -9.76 -10.97 19.38
N TRP A 513 -10.98 -10.86 18.85
CA TRP A 513 -11.70 -11.99 18.28
C TRP A 513 -10.91 -12.66 17.16
N ALA A 514 -10.43 -11.87 16.19
CA ALA A 514 -9.60 -12.39 15.10
C ALA A 514 -8.28 -12.99 15.63
N HIS A 515 -7.61 -12.33 16.57
CA HIS A 515 -6.37 -12.82 17.18
C HIS A 515 -6.56 -14.16 17.91
N ARG A 516 -7.59 -14.30 18.76
CA ARG A 516 -7.90 -15.56 19.47
C ARG A 516 -8.14 -16.70 18.49
N ARG A 517 -8.88 -16.45 17.40
CA ARG A 517 -9.09 -17.44 16.33
C ARG A 517 -7.78 -17.86 15.67
N MET A 518 -6.90 -16.91 15.38
CA MET A 518 -5.62 -17.20 14.76
C MET A 518 -4.69 -17.96 15.68
N VAL A 519 -4.60 -17.62 16.98
CA VAL A 519 -3.73 -18.32 17.93
C VAL A 519 -4.09 -19.80 18.04
N ALA A 520 -5.37 -20.15 17.95
CA ALA A 520 -5.85 -21.53 17.98
C ALA A 520 -5.49 -22.34 16.72
N ARG A 521 -4.94 -21.71 15.68
CA ARG A 521 -4.57 -22.37 14.43
C ARG A 521 -3.24 -23.13 14.53
N PRO A 522 -3.12 -24.30 13.87
CA PRO A 522 -1.90 -25.11 13.89
C PRO A 522 -0.75 -24.50 13.06
N GLU A 523 -1.04 -23.61 12.11
CA GLU A 523 0.00 -23.06 11.23
C GLU A 523 1.07 -22.29 12.00
N ALA A 524 2.35 -22.56 11.74
CA ALA A 524 3.49 -21.94 12.40
C ALA A 524 3.52 -20.42 12.21
N ARG A 525 3.27 -19.95 10.97
CA ARG A 525 3.27 -18.53 10.64
C ARG A 525 1.84 -18.01 10.49
N LYS A 526 1.53 -16.93 11.22
CA LYS A 526 0.20 -16.34 11.29
C LYS A 526 0.29 -14.83 11.01
N ILE A 527 -0.43 -14.35 10.00
CA ILE A 527 -0.48 -12.92 9.64
C ILE A 527 -1.92 -12.41 9.73
N LEU A 528 -2.16 -11.40 10.57
CA LEU A 528 -3.43 -10.70 10.71
C LEU A 528 -3.36 -9.35 10.00
N MET A 529 -4.21 -9.17 9.00
CA MET A 529 -4.29 -7.94 8.22
C MET A 529 -5.64 -7.26 8.43
N VAL A 530 -5.61 -6.11 9.09
CA VAL A 530 -6.79 -5.27 9.34
C VAL A 530 -7.00 -4.33 8.16
N ILE A 531 -8.23 -4.20 7.66
CA ILE A 531 -8.61 -3.24 6.64
C ILE A 531 -9.72 -2.37 7.20
N SER A 532 -9.41 -1.12 7.52
CA SER A 532 -10.34 -0.18 8.16
C SER A 532 -10.18 1.22 7.58
N ASP A 533 -11.19 2.07 7.75
CA ASP A 533 -11.16 3.48 7.41
C ASP A 533 -10.98 4.42 8.61
N GLY A 534 -10.61 3.92 9.81
CA GLY A 534 -10.15 4.83 10.85
C GLY A 534 -10.26 4.34 12.29
N ALA A 535 -10.91 5.17 13.11
CA ALA A 535 -10.99 5.02 14.56
C ALA A 535 -12.28 4.28 14.97
N PRO A 536 -12.30 3.62 16.14
CA PRO A 536 -13.49 2.95 16.64
C PRO A 536 -14.57 3.96 17.04
N VAL A 537 -15.78 3.83 16.50
CA VAL A 537 -16.91 4.73 16.78
C VAL A 537 -18.18 3.93 17.06
N ASP A 538 -18.65 4.02 18.31
CA ASP A 538 -19.98 3.62 18.75
C ASP A 538 -20.58 4.71 19.63
N ASP A 539 -21.60 5.42 19.12
CA ASP A 539 -22.21 6.59 19.76
C ASP A 539 -22.73 6.26 21.16
N SER A 540 -23.30 5.07 21.33
CA SER A 540 -23.91 4.67 22.60
C SER A 540 -22.90 4.46 23.69
N THR A 541 -21.87 3.68 23.39
CA THR A 541 -20.77 3.40 24.31
C THR A 541 -20.02 4.69 24.63
N LEU A 542 -19.70 5.52 23.63
CA LEU A 542 -18.96 6.77 23.85
C LEU A 542 -19.77 7.85 24.58
N SER A 543 -21.11 7.80 24.53
CA SER A 543 -21.95 8.79 25.22
C SER A 543 -21.98 8.66 26.75
N VAL A 544 -21.62 7.48 27.29
CA VAL A 544 -21.73 7.18 28.73
C VAL A 544 -20.40 6.73 29.35
N ASN A 545 -19.34 6.65 28.56
CA ASN A 545 -17.97 6.34 28.98
C ASN A 545 -17.04 7.51 28.62
N PRO A 546 -15.78 7.52 29.10
CA PRO A 546 -14.79 8.50 28.64
C PRO A 546 -14.64 8.49 27.11
N ALA A 547 -14.39 9.65 26.51
CA ALA A 547 -14.35 9.81 25.05
C ALA A 547 -13.30 8.93 24.35
N ASN A 548 -12.25 8.52 25.07
CA ASN A 548 -11.19 7.64 24.58
C ASN A 548 -11.39 6.16 24.96
N PHE A 549 -12.54 5.75 25.49
CA PHE A 549 -12.75 4.40 26.01
C PHE A 549 -12.46 3.31 24.96
N LEU A 550 -13.03 3.44 23.76
CA LEU A 550 -12.80 2.49 22.66
C LEU A 550 -11.42 2.63 22.03
N GLU A 551 -10.91 3.85 21.90
CA GLU A 551 -9.57 4.10 21.35
C GLU A 551 -8.48 3.50 22.25
N LYS A 552 -8.61 3.67 23.56
CA LYS A 552 -7.71 3.09 24.56
C LYS A 552 -7.71 1.56 24.45
N HIS A 553 -8.89 0.94 24.41
CA HIS A 553 -9.00 -0.51 24.25
C HIS A 553 -8.32 -1.00 22.97
N LEU A 554 -8.57 -0.35 21.82
CA LEU A 554 -7.90 -0.69 20.56
C LEU A 554 -6.37 -0.62 20.68
N ARG A 555 -5.82 0.44 21.29
CA ARG A 555 -4.38 0.59 21.48
C ARG A 555 -3.80 -0.51 22.38
N ASP A 556 -4.49 -0.84 23.47
CA ASP A 556 -4.05 -1.89 24.38
C ASP A 556 -4.05 -3.25 23.67
N VAL A 557 -5.07 -3.54 22.83
CA VAL A 557 -5.15 -4.77 22.04
C VAL A 557 -4.03 -4.85 21.00
N ILE A 558 -3.76 -3.77 20.27
CA ILE A 558 -2.65 -3.72 19.30
C ILE A 558 -1.33 -4.01 20.01
N ALA A 559 -1.06 -3.32 21.13
CA ALA A 559 0.15 -3.52 21.91
C ALA A 559 0.27 -4.96 22.45
N MET A 560 -0.85 -5.57 22.86
CA MET A 560 -0.89 -6.97 23.30
C MET A 560 -0.52 -7.93 22.17
N VAL A 561 -1.11 -7.77 20.98
CA VAL A 561 -0.83 -8.62 19.81
C VAL A 561 0.63 -8.50 19.38
N GLU A 562 1.15 -7.27 19.29
CA GLU A 562 2.53 -7.00 18.89
C GLU A 562 3.55 -7.50 19.92
N LYS A 563 3.23 -7.41 21.23
CA LYS A 563 4.09 -7.91 22.31
C LYS A 563 4.14 -9.42 22.36
N ARG A 564 3.00 -10.12 22.15
CA ARG A 564 2.95 -11.58 22.17
C ARG A 564 3.70 -12.23 21.01
N ARG A 565 3.80 -11.54 19.86
CA ARG A 565 4.50 -12.02 18.65
C ARG A 565 4.03 -13.38 18.12
N ALA A 566 2.89 -13.88 18.59
CA ALA A 566 2.28 -15.11 18.10
C ALA A 566 1.61 -14.91 16.73
N VAL A 567 1.25 -13.67 16.40
CA VAL A 567 0.60 -13.27 15.15
C VAL A 567 1.23 -11.97 14.65
N GLU A 568 1.56 -11.91 13.37
CA GLU A 568 2.06 -10.70 12.73
C GLU A 568 0.89 -9.77 12.37
N LEU A 569 0.78 -8.63 13.06
CA LEU A 569 -0.25 -7.61 12.79
C LEU A 569 0.16 -6.59 11.72
N LEU A 570 -0.75 -6.33 10.77
CA LEU A 570 -0.65 -5.30 9.74
C LEU A 570 -1.98 -4.59 9.54
N ALA A 571 -1.94 -3.34 9.07
CA ALA A 571 -3.13 -2.56 8.76
C ALA A 571 -3.09 -1.93 7.36
N ILE A 572 -4.26 -1.86 6.72
CA ILE A 572 -4.51 -1.15 5.48
C ILE A 572 -5.60 -0.11 5.75
N GLY A 573 -5.21 1.17 5.68
CA GLY A 573 -6.12 2.30 5.82
C GLY A 573 -6.78 2.64 4.49
N ILE A 574 -8.11 2.55 4.39
CA ILE A 574 -8.82 2.97 3.17
C ILE A 574 -9.30 4.41 3.32
N GLY A 575 -8.70 5.31 2.52
CA GLY A 575 -9.02 6.75 2.53
C GLY A 575 -8.60 7.50 3.79
N HIS A 576 -8.04 6.80 4.79
CA HIS A 576 -7.64 7.37 6.08
C HIS A 576 -6.30 6.80 6.54
N ASP A 577 -5.57 7.62 7.28
CA ASP A 577 -4.27 7.26 7.83
C ASP A 577 -4.41 6.46 9.14
N VAL A 578 -4.10 5.16 9.06
CA VAL A 578 -4.14 4.23 10.19
C VAL A 578 -2.78 4.06 10.88
N THR A 579 -1.73 4.76 10.44
CA THR A 579 -0.39 4.72 11.05
C THR A 579 -0.35 5.27 12.48
N ARG A 580 -1.41 5.96 12.91
CA ARG A 580 -1.60 6.43 14.30
C ARG A 580 -1.80 5.31 15.32
N TYR A 581 -2.21 4.14 14.84
CA TYR A 581 -2.53 2.98 15.67
C TYR A 581 -1.59 1.82 15.43
N TYR A 582 -1.24 1.56 14.17
CA TYR A 582 -0.48 0.38 13.77
C TYR A 582 0.92 0.75 13.28
N ASP A 583 1.95 0.09 13.83
CA ASP A 583 3.34 0.29 13.42
C ASP A 583 3.57 -0.12 11.95
N ARG A 584 2.88 -1.17 11.50
CA ARG A 584 2.93 -1.69 10.12
C ARG A 584 1.64 -1.37 9.38
N ALA A 585 1.53 -0.15 8.87
CA ALA A 585 0.35 0.36 8.19
C ALA A 585 0.62 0.85 6.77
N VAL A 586 -0.36 0.66 5.88
CA VAL A 586 -0.35 1.20 4.52
C VAL A 586 -1.67 1.93 4.25
N THR A 587 -1.59 3.20 3.86
CA THR A 587 -2.77 3.98 3.48
C THR A 587 -2.99 3.90 1.96
N ILE A 588 -4.20 3.55 1.57
CA ILE A 588 -4.65 3.42 0.18
C ILE A 588 -5.79 4.42 -0.07
N THR A 589 -5.55 5.37 -0.96
CA THR A 589 -6.57 6.36 -1.35
C THR A 589 -7.29 5.98 -2.64
N ASP A 590 -6.68 5.18 -3.52
CA ASP A 590 -7.27 4.73 -4.78
C ASP A 590 -7.04 3.23 -5.05
N VAL A 591 -7.98 2.63 -5.76
CA VAL A 591 -7.97 1.22 -6.20
C VAL A 591 -6.87 0.97 -7.24
N GLU A 592 -6.41 1.99 -7.96
CA GLU A 592 -5.24 1.87 -8.85
C GLU A 592 -3.94 1.73 -8.04
N GLN A 593 -3.82 2.45 -6.92
CA GLN A 593 -2.70 2.30 -5.97
C GLN A 593 -2.75 0.95 -5.25
N LEU A 594 -3.95 0.37 -5.08
CA LEU A 594 -4.16 -0.95 -4.47
C LEU A 594 -3.27 -2.00 -5.16
N ALA A 595 -3.22 -2.04 -6.49
CA ALA A 595 -2.40 -3.04 -7.17
C ALA A 595 -0.89 -2.79 -7.00
N GLY A 596 -0.41 -1.55 -7.11
CA GLY A 596 1.02 -1.25 -6.95
C GLY A 596 1.52 -1.42 -5.51
N ALA A 597 0.89 -0.70 -4.58
CA ALA A 597 1.28 -0.66 -3.17
C ALA A 597 1.11 -2.02 -2.50
N MET A 598 0.03 -2.76 -2.79
CA MET A 598 -0.11 -4.09 -2.23
C MET A 598 0.90 -5.07 -2.81
N THR A 599 1.27 -5.00 -4.10
CA THR A 599 2.25 -5.97 -4.63
C THR A 599 3.58 -5.86 -3.90
N GLU A 600 4.07 -4.65 -3.65
CA GLU A 600 5.37 -4.42 -3.02
C GLU A 600 5.34 -4.71 -1.52
N GLN A 601 4.29 -4.25 -0.83
CA GLN A 601 4.12 -4.47 0.61
C GLN A 601 3.81 -5.94 0.92
N LEU A 602 2.94 -6.60 0.15
CA LEU A 602 2.70 -8.04 0.29
C LEU A 602 3.92 -8.86 -0.09
N ALA A 603 4.67 -8.48 -1.13
CA ALA A 603 5.89 -9.21 -1.45
C ALA A 603 6.93 -9.07 -0.35
N ALA A 604 7.06 -7.88 0.26
CA ALA A 604 7.91 -7.68 1.42
C ALA A 604 7.44 -8.52 2.63
N LEU A 605 6.13 -8.67 2.83
CA LEU A 605 5.59 -9.51 3.91
C LEU A 605 6.04 -10.97 3.85
N PHE A 606 6.34 -11.51 2.67
CA PHE A 606 6.83 -12.87 2.52
C PHE A 606 8.35 -12.96 2.42
N ASP A 607 9.08 -11.85 2.51
CA ASP A 607 10.54 -11.86 2.43
C ASP A 607 11.18 -12.41 3.71
N SER A 608 12.17 -13.30 3.65
CA SER A 608 12.69 -13.95 4.87
C SER A 608 13.51 -13.03 5.78
N ASP A 609 14.01 -11.90 5.26
CA ASP A 609 14.89 -10.98 5.98
C ASP A 609 14.10 -9.83 6.69
N PRO A 610 14.15 -9.74 8.04
CA PRO A 610 13.57 -8.64 8.81
C PRO A 610 14.08 -7.25 8.40
N ARG A 611 15.32 -7.13 7.91
CA ARG A 611 15.94 -5.84 7.50
C ARG A 611 15.46 -5.38 6.13
N ALA A 612 15.28 -6.31 5.19
CA ALA A 612 14.68 -6.02 3.89
C ALA A 612 13.21 -5.58 4.05
N ARG A 613 12.48 -6.22 4.96
CA ARG A 613 11.10 -5.83 5.36
C ARG A 613 11.03 -4.41 5.92
N ALA A 614 11.93 -4.08 6.86
CA ALA A 614 11.95 -2.76 7.51
C ALA A 614 12.26 -1.62 6.52
N ARG A 615 13.13 -1.85 5.53
CA ARG A 615 13.44 -0.84 4.49
C ARG A 615 12.24 -0.51 3.61
N VAL A 616 11.46 -1.51 3.18
CA VAL A 616 10.29 -1.30 2.30
C VAL A 616 9.12 -0.65 3.05
N MET A 617 8.95 -0.94 4.34
CA MET A 617 7.87 -0.36 5.16
C MET A 617 8.24 0.97 5.82
N GLY A 618 9.53 1.27 6.00
CA GLY A 618 10.03 2.53 6.56
C GLY A 618 10.15 3.69 5.56
N MET A 619 10.04 3.43 4.25
CA MET A 619 10.22 4.42 3.17
C MET A 619 9.18 5.57 3.11
N ARG A 620 8.26 5.68 4.08
CA ARG A 620 7.31 6.80 4.20
C ARG A 620 7.52 7.70 5.43
N ARG A 621 8.56 7.48 6.25
CA ARG A 621 8.89 8.41 7.35
C ARG A 621 9.76 9.61 6.93
N ALA A 622 10.16 9.69 5.66
CA ALA A 622 10.88 10.82 5.11
C ALA A 622 10.24 11.24 3.77
N SER A 623 9.16 12.02 3.86
CA SER A 623 8.64 12.86 2.77
C SER A 623 7.66 13.86 3.34
#